data_AF-A0AAV4CUE2-F1
#
_entry.id   AF-A0AAV4CUE2-F1
#
_cell.length_a   1.000
_cell.length_b   1.000
_cell.length_c   1.000
_cell.angle_alpha   90.00
_cell.angle_beta   90.00
_cell.angle_gamma   90.00
#
_symmetry.space_group_name_H-M   'P 1'
#
loop_
_entity.id
_entity.type
_entity.pdbx_description
1 polymer ?
#
loop_
_entity_poly.entity_id
_entity_poly.type
_entity_poly.pdbx_seq_one_letter_code
_entity_poly.pdbx_strand_id
1 'polypeptide(L)'
;MQLPILRVDESEAKVNDQLTPAWMNLLLQKYRILGKKGEGTFSEVLKCQVIKDGTFRACKKMKQTYESIEQVNNLREIQAMRRLAPHPNVLELQEVIL
;
A
#
# COMPACT_ATOMS: atom_id res chain seq x y z
N MET A 1 -4.22 -6.26 -16.15
CA MET A 1 -3.97 -6.59 -14.72
C MET A 1 -3.01 -5.55 -14.19
N GLN A 2 -3.26 -4.96 -13.02
CA GLN A 2 -2.62 -3.71 -12.64
C GLN A 2 -2.38 -3.59 -11.12
N LEU A 3 -1.36 -2.80 -10.76
CA LEU A 3 -0.16 -3.13 -9.97
C LEU A 3 -0.28 -2.89 -8.44
N PRO A 4 0.60 -3.49 -7.59
CA PRO A 4 0.54 -3.33 -6.12
C PRO A 4 1.16 -2.00 -5.62
N ILE A 5 0.33 -1.21 -4.94
CA ILE A 5 0.68 -0.16 -3.98
C ILE A 5 0.97 -0.88 -2.65
N LEU A 6 2.08 -0.58 -1.97
CA LEU A 6 2.31 -1.13 -0.62
C LEU A 6 1.85 -0.09 0.41
N ARG A 7 0.88 -0.49 1.25
CA ARG A 7 0.56 0.23 2.48
C ARG A 7 1.27 -0.44 3.63
N VAL A 8 1.92 0.38 4.45
CA VAL A 8 2.55 -0.03 5.68
C VAL A 8 1.90 0.73 6.83
N ASP A 9 1.67 0.07 7.96
CA ASP A 9 0.83 0.62 9.03
C ASP A 9 1.65 1.48 10.02
N GLU A 10 1.20 2.69 10.33
CA GLU A 10 1.78 3.57 11.35
C GLU A 10 1.45 3.04 12.77
N SER A 11 2.41 3.05 13.69
CA SER A 11 2.19 2.61 15.08
C SER A 11 1.05 3.40 15.74
N GLU A 12 -0.04 2.72 16.10
CA GLU A 12 -1.22 3.30 16.75
C GLU A 12 -0.85 4.04 18.06
N ALA A 13 -0.84 5.37 18.01
CA ALA A 13 -1.08 6.17 19.20
C ALA A 13 -2.57 6.03 19.57
N LYS A 14 -2.85 5.27 20.63
CA LYS A 14 -4.19 5.10 21.19
C LYS A 14 -4.79 6.44 21.58
N VAL A 15 -5.71 6.97 20.79
CA VAL A 15 -6.73 7.93 21.26
C VAL A 15 -8.05 7.59 20.58
N ASN A 16 -9.02 7.30 21.44
CA ASN A 16 -10.41 7.01 21.15
C ASN A 16 -11.09 8.21 20.45
N ASP A 17 -11.31 8.16 19.14
CA ASP A 17 -12.50 8.72 18.49
C ASP A 17 -12.58 8.27 17.02
N GLN A 18 -13.76 8.40 16.40
CA GLN A 18 -14.13 7.97 15.04
C GLN A 18 -13.39 8.72 13.90
N LEU A 19 -12.10 9.01 14.05
CA LEU A 19 -11.28 9.70 13.08
C LEU A 19 -10.64 8.68 12.14
N THR A 20 -10.91 8.80 10.84
CA THR A 20 -10.15 8.08 9.82
C THR A 20 -8.66 8.40 10.01
N PRO A 21 -7.78 7.40 10.12
CA PRO A 21 -6.34 7.65 10.25
C PRO A 21 -5.82 8.56 9.13
N ALA A 22 -4.77 9.36 9.41
CA ALA A 22 -4.23 10.32 8.44
C ALA A 22 -3.85 9.65 7.10
N TRP A 23 -3.26 8.45 7.16
CA TRP A 23 -2.96 7.64 5.98
C TRP A 23 -4.21 7.26 5.17
N MET A 24 -5.35 7.06 5.83
CA MET A 24 -6.62 6.73 5.17
C MET A 24 -7.10 7.94 4.37
N ASN A 25 -6.97 9.15 4.92
CA ASN A 25 -7.27 10.37 4.21
C ASN A 25 -6.35 10.57 2.99
N LEU A 26 -5.03 10.35 3.15
CA LEU A 26 -4.08 10.46 2.04
C LEU A 26 -4.37 9.43 0.94
N LEU A 27 -4.67 8.19 1.31
CA LEU A 27 -5.03 7.13 0.38
C LEU A 27 -6.34 7.47 -0.35
N LEU A 28 -7.38 7.89 0.38
CA LEU A 28 -8.71 8.18 -0.19
C LEU A 28 -8.71 9.43 -1.10
N GLN A 29 -7.79 10.37 -0.91
CA GLN A 29 -7.61 11.51 -1.83
C GLN A 29 -7.13 11.10 -3.23
N LYS A 30 -6.37 10.00 -3.33
CA LYS A 30 -5.80 9.51 -4.60
C LYS A 30 -6.52 8.28 -5.14
N TYR A 31 -7.12 7.49 -4.25
CA TYR A 31 -7.61 6.15 -4.54
C TYR A 31 -9.03 5.91 -4.03
N ARG A 32 -9.86 5.35 -4.91
CA ARG A 32 -11.11 4.72 -4.55
C ARG A 32 -10.87 3.23 -4.24
N ILE A 33 -11.11 2.82 -3.00
CA ILE A 33 -11.05 1.40 -2.61
C ILE A 33 -12.31 0.70 -3.12
N LEU A 34 -12.14 -0.39 -3.88
CA LEU A 34 -13.23 -1.16 -4.49
C LEU A 34 -13.55 -2.45 -3.73
N GLY A 35 -12.66 -2.91 -2.87
CA GLY A 35 -12.86 -4.09 -2.02
C GLY A 35 -11.67 -5.02 -1.96
N LYS A 36 -11.72 -6.00 -1.05
CA LYS A 36 -10.67 -6.98 -0.83
C LYS A 36 -10.57 -7.96 -2.00
N LYS A 37 -9.33 -8.27 -2.39
CA LYS A 37 -8.98 -9.25 -3.43
C LYS A 37 -8.26 -10.47 -2.90
N GLY A 38 -7.53 -10.33 -1.79
CA GLY A 38 -6.85 -11.45 -1.18
C GLY A 38 -6.46 -11.16 0.25
N GLU A 39 -6.24 -12.24 1.00
CA GLU A 39 -5.62 -12.22 2.31
C GLU A 39 -4.44 -13.16 2.31
N GLY A 40 -3.30 -12.67 2.78
CA GLY A 40 -2.15 -13.48 3.12
C GLY A 40 -1.91 -13.46 4.62
N THR A 41 -0.98 -14.30 5.06
CA THR A 41 -0.55 -14.37 6.46
C THR A 41 -0.09 -13.00 6.98
N PHE A 42 0.63 -12.24 6.16
CA PHE A 42 1.29 -10.99 6.56
C PHE A 42 0.64 -9.73 6.00
N SER A 43 -0.36 -9.85 5.13
CA SER A 43 -0.93 -8.71 4.42
C SER A 43 -2.35 -8.96 3.92
N GLU A 44 -3.05 -7.89 3.59
CA GLU A 44 -4.31 -7.92 2.86
C GLU A 44 -4.15 -7.18 1.55
N VAL A 45 -4.76 -7.68 0.48
CA VAL A 45 -4.73 -7.02 -0.83
C VAL A 45 -6.11 -6.47 -1.17
N LEU A 46 -6.18 -5.17 -1.40
CA LEU A 46 -7.36 -4.44 -1.82
C LEU A 46 -7.26 -4.10 -3.31
N LYS A 47 -8.38 -4.09 -4.04
CA LYS A 47 -8.46 -3.44 -5.35
C LYS A 47 -8.74 -1.96 -5.12
N CYS A 48 -7.93 -1.12 -5.72
CA CYS A 48 -8.06 0.32 -5.74
C CYS A 48 -8.23 0.82 -7.17
N GLN A 49 -8.79 2.01 -7.31
CA GLN A 49 -8.86 2.75 -8.56
C GLN A 49 -8.27 4.13 -8.32
N VAL A 50 -7.30 4.53 -9.13
CA VAL A 50 -6.76 5.90 -9.11
C VAL A 50 -7.87 6.86 -9.55
N ILE A 51 -8.10 7.93 -8.80
CA ILE A 51 -9.19 8.88 -9.08
C ILE A 51 -8.91 9.69 -10.36
N LYS A 52 -7.65 10.04 -10.59
CA LYS A 52 -7.23 10.94 -11.68
C LYS A 52 -7.41 10.34 -13.08
N ASP A 53 -7.02 9.08 -13.28
CA ASP A 53 -6.98 8.43 -14.59
C ASP A 53 -7.90 7.20 -14.68
N GLY A 54 -8.56 6.81 -13.58
CA GLY A 54 -9.47 5.66 -13.52
C GLY A 54 -8.75 4.31 -13.55
N THR A 55 -7.42 4.30 -13.51
CA THR A 55 -6.58 3.12 -13.61
C THR A 55 -6.75 2.22 -12.37
N PHE A 56 -6.88 0.91 -12.55
CA PHE A 56 -6.98 0.00 -11.41
C PHE A 56 -5.60 -0.30 -10.84
N ARG A 57 -5.50 -0.50 -9.52
CA ARG A 57 -4.27 -0.91 -8.83
C ARG A 57 -4.63 -1.89 -7.71
N ALA A 58 -3.70 -2.74 -7.33
CA ALA A 58 -3.76 -3.48 -6.08
C ALA A 58 -3.17 -2.60 -4.96
N CYS A 59 -3.65 -2.73 -3.73
CA CYS A 59 -3.05 -2.14 -2.55
C CYS A 59 -2.82 -3.25 -1.52
N LYS A 60 -1.55 -3.60 -1.30
CA LYS A 60 -1.10 -4.58 -0.31
C LYS A 60 -0.91 -3.84 1.01
N LYS A 61 -1.87 -3.97 1.91
CA LYS A 61 -1.79 -3.52 3.30
C LYS A 61 -1.02 -4.54 4.11
N MET A 62 0.12 -4.15 4.67
CA MET A 62 0.87 -4.97 5.62
C MET A 62 0.15 -5.00 6.97
N LYS A 63 0.11 -6.17 7.61
CA LYS A 63 -0.43 -6.34 8.97
C LYS A 63 0.57 -5.86 10.03
N GLN A 64 1.87 -5.92 9.71
CA GLN A 64 2.93 -5.39 10.55
C GLN A 64 2.99 -3.86 10.43
N THR A 65 3.18 -3.20 11.57
CA THR A 65 3.40 -1.76 11.67
C THR A 65 4.88 -1.40 11.52
N TYR A 66 5.15 -0.22 10.97
CA TYR A 66 6.48 0.33 10.80
C TYR A 66 6.45 1.82 11.10
N GLU A 67 7.51 2.32 11.71
CA GLU A 67 7.56 3.68 12.25
C GLU A 67 8.13 4.67 11.22
N SER A 68 8.83 4.18 10.19
CA SER A 68 9.45 5.06 9.21
C SER A 68 9.54 4.46 7.80
N ILE A 69 9.57 5.33 6.79
CA ILE A 69 9.70 4.92 5.38
C ILE A 69 11.05 4.21 5.18
N GLU A 70 12.07 4.56 5.97
CA GLU A 70 13.38 3.92 5.94
C GLU A 70 13.30 2.44 6.35
N GLN A 71 12.56 2.12 7.42
CA GLN A 71 12.32 0.72 7.81
C GLN A 71 11.63 -0.06 6.68
N VAL A 72 10.67 0.56 5.99
CA VAL A 72 9.98 -0.04 4.83
C VAL A 72 10.92 -0.24 3.65
N ASN A 73 11.78 0.74 3.38
CA ASN A 73 12.78 0.67 2.31
C ASN A 73 13.82 -0.44 2.55
N ASN A 74 14.03 -0.81 3.81
CA ASN A 74 14.92 -1.90 4.20
C ASN A 74 14.28 -3.29 4.06
N LEU A 75 12.98 -3.39 3.75
CA LEU A 75 12.34 -4.67 3.46
C LEU A 75 12.88 -5.28 2.18
N ARG A 76 13.23 -6.58 2.24
CA ARG A 76 13.71 -7.34 1.07
C ARG A 76 12.72 -7.30 -0.09
N GLU A 77 11.42 -7.33 0.19
CA GLU A 77 10.37 -7.21 -0.84
C GLU A 77 10.47 -5.86 -1.58
N ILE A 78 10.61 -4.74 -0.85
CA ILE A 78 10.72 -3.40 -1.44
C ILE A 78 12.02 -3.25 -2.23
N GLN A 79 13.13 -3.71 -1.67
CA GLN A 79 14.43 -3.67 -2.34
C GLN A 79 14.43 -4.48 -3.63
N ALA A 80 13.85 -5.68 -3.64
CA ALA A 80 13.73 -6.50 -4.83
C ALA A 80 12.88 -5.82 -5.91
N MET A 81 11.71 -5.29 -5.54
CA MET A 81 10.82 -4.60 -6.48
C MET A 81 11.48 -3.37 -7.11
N ARG A 82 12.23 -2.58 -6.33
CA ARG A 82 12.98 -1.42 -6.85
C ARG A 82 14.13 -1.81 -7.78
N ARG A 83 14.84 -2.90 -7.46
CA ARG A 83 15.96 -3.39 -8.31
C ARG A 83 15.49 -4.00 -9.62
N LEU A 84 14.28 -4.58 -9.63
CA LEU A 84 13.69 -5.21 -10.82
C LEU A 84 12.92 -4.23 -11.71
N ALA A 85 12.72 -2.98 -11.29
CA ALA A 85 12.00 -1.98 -12.05
C ALA A 85 12.94 -1.18 -12.98
N PRO A 86 12.54 -0.88 -14.24
CA PRO A 86 11.36 -1.38 -14.95
C PRO A 86 11.65 -2.72 -15.65
N HIS A 87 10.70 -3.68 -15.59
CA HIS A 87 10.81 -4.94 -16.34
C HIS A 87 9.43 -5.41 -16.83
N PRO A 88 9.28 -5.85 -18.10
CA PRO A 88 7.97 -6.15 -18.70
C PRO A 88 7.18 -7.27 -18.03
N ASN A 89 7.89 -8.24 -17.41
CA ASN A 89 7.28 -9.41 -16.77
C ASN A 89 7.28 -9.35 -15.23
N VAL A 90 7.74 -8.25 -14.63
CA VAL A 90 7.74 -8.08 -13.17
C VAL A 90 6.81 -6.93 -12.82
N LEU A 91 5.97 -7.13 -11.79
CA LEU A 91 5.10 -6.06 -11.32
C LEU A 91 5.95 -4.93 -10.73
N GLU A 92 5.62 -3.69 -11.09
CA GLU A 92 6.31 -2.52 -10.58
C GLU A 92 5.66 -2.02 -9.27
N LEU A 93 6.51 -1.62 -8.32
CA LEU A 93 6.10 -0.91 -7.12
C LEU A 93 5.88 0.57 -7.47
N GLN A 94 4.66 1.06 -7.26
CA GLN A 94 4.28 2.40 -7.71
C GLN A 94 4.46 3.45 -6.63
N GLU A 95 4.02 3.13 -5.42
CA GLU A 95 4.27 3.96 -4.26
C GLU A 95 4.21 3.14 -2.96
N VAL A 96 4.77 3.72 -1.92
CA VAL A 96 4.71 3.24 -0.54
C VAL A 96 4.03 4.33 0.28
N ILE A 97 3.01 3.95 1.04
CA ILE A 97 2.26 4.85 1.92
C ILE A 97 2.36 4.29 3.34
N LEU A 98 2.77 5.13 4.30
CA LEU A 98 2.62 4.91 5.74
C LEU A 98 1.29 5.50 6.21
#